data_AF-A0A920R566-F1
#
_entry.id   AF-A0A920R566-F1
#
_cell.length_a   1.000
_cell.length_b   1.000
_cell.length_c   1.000
_cell.angle_alpha   90.00
_cell.angle_beta   90.00
_cell.angle_gamma   90.00
#
_symmetry.space_group_name_H-M   'P 1'
#
loop_
_entity.id
_entity.type
_entity.pdbx_description
1 polymer ?
#
loop_
_entity_poly.entity_id
_entity_poly.type
_entity_poly.pdbx_seq_one_letter_code
_entity_poly.pdbx_strand_id
1 'polypeptide(L)'
;MLSASSGAVNESDILLASASDAMVMGFETTVEAGARGQSEAEGITIRTYDIIYNLIDEVEDAARGLLEPERKIIVTGHANVLEIFNHGRREQIPGGPVIDGVLKDLVVCGYS
;
A
#
# COMPACT_ATOMS: atom_id res chain seq x y z
N MET A 1 -4.92 7.93 -18.43
CA MET A 1 -6.19 7.17 -18.35
C MET A 1 -6.74 7.09 -19.76
N LEU A 2 -6.38 6.04 -20.49
CA LEU A 2 -6.79 5.87 -21.89
C LEU A 2 -8.08 5.03 -21.88
N SER A 3 -9.19 5.68 -22.26
CA SER A 3 -10.47 5.10 -22.70
C SER A 3 -11.24 4.24 -21.69
N ALA A 4 -12.44 4.69 -21.30
CA ALA A 4 -13.41 3.89 -20.55
C ALA A 4 -14.43 3.28 -21.54
N SER A 5 -14.16 2.06 -22.01
CA SER A 5 -15.12 1.27 -22.78
C SER A 5 -15.95 0.43 -21.81
N SER A 6 -17.28 0.55 -21.84
CA SER A 6 -18.20 -0.31 -21.08
C SER A 6 -18.42 -1.61 -21.84
N GLY A 7 -17.84 -2.72 -21.40
CA GLY A 7 -17.98 -4.02 -22.03
C GLY A 7 -16.98 -5.05 -21.50
N ALA A 8 -17.03 -6.27 -22.06
CA ALA A 8 -16.00 -7.29 -21.84
C ALA A 8 -14.66 -6.81 -22.39
N VAL A 9 -13.57 -7.17 -21.71
CA VAL A 9 -12.20 -6.84 -22.15
C VAL A 9 -11.88 -7.65 -23.41
N ASN A 10 -11.58 -6.94 -24.50
CA ASN A 10 -11.29 -7.54 -25.80
C ASN A 10 -9.82 -7.28 -26.22
N GLU A 11 -9.44 -7.87 -27.35
CA GLU A 11 -8.11 -7.79 -27.96
C GLU A 11 -7.63 -6.36 -28.23
N SER A 12 -8.54 -5.46 -28.62
CA SER A 12 -8.20 -4.07 -28.92
C SER A 12 -7.81 -3.30 -27.66
N ASP A 13 -8.45 -3.59 -26.52
CA ASP A 13 -8.08 -3.02 -25.22
C ASP A 13 -6.67 -3.46 -24.80
N ILE A 14 -6.31 -4.72 -25.07
CA ILE A 14 -4.96 -5.24 -24.84
C ILE A 14 -3.93 -4.58 -25.75
N LEU A 15 -4.26 -4.40 -27.03
CA LEU A 15 -3.38 -3.73 -27.97
C LEU A 15 -3.10 -2.27 -27.58
N LEU A 16 -4.14 -1.56 -27.12
CA LEU A 16 -4.01 -0.20 -26.60
C LEU A 16 -3.13 -0.16 -25.35
N ALA A 17 -3.28 -1.14 -24.46
CA ALA A 17 -2.48 -1.27 -23.25
C ALA A 17 -1.01 -1.58 -23.57
N SER A 18 -0.75 -2.49 -24.52
CA SER A 18 0.60 -2.82 -25.01
C SER A 18 1.31 -1.61 -25.61
N ALA A 19 0.62 -0.83 -26.44
CA ALA A 19 1.18 0.38 -27.01
C ALA A 19 1.60 1.43 -25.97
N SER A 20 1.04 1.37 -24.76
CA SER A 20 1.27 2.34 -23.68
C SER A 20 2.03 1.77 -22.49
N ASP A 21 2.49 0.51 -22.56
CA ASP A 21 3.07 -0.26 -21.44
C ASP A 21 2.22 -0.16 -20.15
N ALA A 22 0.90 -0.31 -20.32
CA ALA A 22 -0.08 -0.17 -19.26
C ALA A 22 -0.68 -1.51 -18.86
N MET A 23 -1.05 -1.64 -17.58
CA MET A 23 -1.86 -2.76 -17.09
C MET A 23 -3.35 -2.50 -17.33
N VAL A 24 -4.13 -3.56 -17.56
CA VAL A 24 -5.59 -3.50 -17.72
C VAL A 24 -6.28 -3.91 -16.42
N MET A 25 -7.12 -3.03 -15.87
CA MET A 25 -7.94 -3.28 -14.68
C MET A 25 -9.43 -3.11 -15.00
N GLY A 26 -10.22 -4.14 -14.71
CA GLY A 26 -11.66 -4.16 -14.96
C GLY A 26 -12.48 -4.34 -13.67
N PHE A 27 -13.62 -3.66 -13.58
CA PHE A 27 -14.60 -3.83 -12.49
C PHE A 27 -15.88 -4.46 -13.04
N GLU A 28 -16.30 -5.57 -12.44
CA GLU A 28 -17.51 -6.31 -12.84
C GLU A 28 -17.56 -6.59 -14.36
N THR A 29 -16.42 -6.98 -14.92
CA THR A 29 -16.26 -7.28 -16.35
C THR A 29 -15.60 -8.63 -16.57
N THR A 30 -15.92 -9.23 -17.70
CA THR A 30 -15.38 -10.51 -18.16
C THR A 30 -14.29 -10.28 -19.20
N VAL A 31 -13.29 -11.15 -19.23
CA VAL A 31 -12.23 -11.12 -20.26
C VAL A 31 -12.55 -12.13 -21.34
N GLU A 32 -12.51 -11.71 -22.60
CA GLU A 32 -12.70 -12.62 -23.73
C GLU A 32 -11.50 -13.54 -23.92
N ALA A 33 -11.72 -14.73 -24.49
CA ALA A 33 -10.66 -15.72 -24.69
C ALA A 33 -9.52 -15.20 -25.59
N GLY A 34 -9.86 -14.42 -26.62
CA GLY A 34 -8.90 -13.77 -27.51
C GLY A 34 -8.02 -12.75 -26.79
N ALA A 35 -8.63 -11.92 -25.94
CA ALA A 35 -7.91 -10.94 -25.13
C ALA A 35 -6.90 -11.59 -24.18
N ARG A 36 -7.26 -12.74 -23.58
CA ARG A 36 -6.36 -13.48 -22.68
C ARG A 36 -5.15 -14.07 -23.41
N GLY A 37 -5.36 -14.63 -24.60
CA GLY A 37 -4.26 -15.12 -25.44
C GLY A 37 -3.34 -13.97 -25.89
N GLN A 38 -3.93 -12.84 -26.26
CA GLN A 38 -3.15 -11.68 -26.68
C GLN A 38 -2.40 -11.03 -25.52
N SER A 39 -2.95 -11.01 -24.31
CA SER A 39 -2.25 -10.47 -23.15
C SER A 39 -1.02 -11.30 -22.78
N GLU A 40 -1.08 -12.62 -22.95
CA GLU A 40 0.09 -13.49 -22.77
C GLU A 40 1.16 -13.25 -23.83
N ALA A 41 0.76 -12.97 -25.07
CA ALA A 41 1.69 -12.69 -26.16
C ALA A 41 2.38 -11.31 -26.02
N GLU A 42 1.62 -10.29 -25.62
CA GLU A 42 2.09 -8.91 -25.45
C GLU A 42 2.71 -8.66 -24.06
N GLY A 43 2.60 -9.61 -23.13
CA GLY A 43 3.10 -9.46 -21.76
C GLY A 43 2.25 -8.52 -20.89
N ILE A 44 0.99 -8.29 -21.25
CA ILE A 44 0.10 -7.38 -20.55
C ILE A 44 -0.59 -8.09 -19.38
N THR A 45 -0.57 -7.45 -18.21
CA THR A 45 -1.26 -7.95 -17.03
C THR A 45 -2.72 -7.49 -17.05
N ILE A 46 -3.65 -8.45 -16.99
CA ILE A 46 -5.08 -8.19 -16.83
C ILE A 46 -5.52 -8.59 -15.43
N ARG A 47 -6.22 -7.69 -14.73
CA ARG A 47 -6.86 -7.97 -13.45
C ARG A 47 -8.33 -7.55 -13.47
N THR A 48 -9.19 -8.42 -12.98
CA THR A 48 -10.63 -8.17 -12.84
C THR A 48 -11.03 -8.23 -11.38
N TYR A 49 -11.87 -7.29 -10.96
CA TYR A 49 -12.34 -7.14 -9.59
C TYR A 49 -13.86 -7.14 -9.54
N ASP A 50 -14.41 -7.90 -8.60
CA ASP A 50 -15.86 -7.92 -8.33
C ASP A 50 -16.25 -6.93 -7.22
N ILE A 51 -15.28 -6.41 -6.47
CA ILE A 51 -15.49 -5.48 -5.36
C ILE A 51 -14.70 -4.20 -5.64
N ILE A 52 -15.40 -3.07 -5.67
CA ILE A 52 -14.81 -1.78 -6.08
C ILE A 52 -13.69 -1.32 -5.14
N TYR A 53 -13.79 -1.63 -3.84
CA TYR A 53 -12.76 -1.28 -2.87
C TYR A 53 -11.42 -1.96 -3.15
N ASN A 54 -11.44 -3.23 -3.59
CA ASN A 54 -10.21 -3.95 -3.94
C ASN A 54 -9.52 -3.32 -5.16
N LEU A 55 -10.30 -2.83 -6.13
CA LEU A 55 -9.74 -2.12 -7.28
C LEU A 55 -9.11 -0.80 -6.86
N ILE A 56 -9.79 -0.03 -6.00
CA ILE A 56 -9.27 1.25 -5.50
C ILE A 56 -7.97 1.03 -4.72
N ASP A 57 -7.94 0.02 -3.84
CA ASP A 57 -6.75 -0.33 -3.08
C ASP A 57 -5.58 -0.73 -4.01
N GLU A 58 -5.83 -1.51 -5.06
CA GLU A 58 -4.77 -1.87 -6.03
C GLU A 58 -4.27 -0.65 -6.82
N VAL A 59 -5.16 0.25 -7.23
CA VAL A 59 -4.76 1.50 -7.92
C VAL A 59 -3.93 2.37 -6.99
N GLU A 60 -4.32 2.44 -5.71
CA GLU A 60 -3.58 3.15 -4.69
C GLU A 60 -2.23 2.49 -4.41
N ASP A 61 -2.15 1.18 -4.32
CA ASP A 61 -0.91 0.43 -4.14
C ASP A 61 0.01 0.52 -5.36
N ALA A 62 -0.53 0.51 -6.58
CA ALA A 62 0.25 0.72 -7.79
C ALA A 62 0.82 2.16 -7.85
N ALA A 63 0.06 3.15 -7.37
CA ALA A 63 0.52 4.53 -7.26
C ALA A 63 1.52 4.72 -6.10
N ARG A 64 1.31 4.02 -4.98
CA ARG A 64 2.16 4.05 -3.78
C ARG A 64 3.37 3.12 -3.90
N GLY A 65 3.43 2.21 -4.86
CA GLY A 65 4.59 1.36 -5.14
C GLY A 65 5.85 2.15 -5.52
N LEU A 66 5.71 3.45 -5.79
CA LEU A 66 6.80 4.42 -5.98
C LEU A 66 7.09 5.28 -4.73
N LEU A 67 6.20 5.30 -3.75
CA LEU A 67 6.34 6.06 -2.51
C LEU A 67 6.70 5.07 -1.40
N GLU A 68 8.00 5.00 -1.11
CA GLU A 68 8.54 4.39 0.11
C GLU A 68 7.59 4.69 1.28
N PRO A 69 7.25 3.69 2.12
CA PRO A 69 6.16 3.82 3.07
C PRO A 69 6.46 5.02 3.97
N GLU A 70 5.65 6.09 3.85
CA GLU A 70 5.69 7.18 4.81
C GLU A 70 5.24 6.60 6.15
N ARG A 71 6.19 6.10 6.94
CA ARG A 71 6.03 5.92 8.38
C ARG A 71 5.72 7.30 8.93
N LYS A 72 4.43 7.62 9.04
CA LYS A 72 3.97 8.79 9.74
C LYS A 72 4.30 8.57 11.22
N ILE A 73 5.43 9.09 11.67
CA ILE A 73 5.81 9.10 13.08
C ILE A 73 4.85 10.08 13.76
N ILE A 74 3.73 9.56 14.26
CA ILE A 74 2.80 10.34 15.06
C ILE A 74 3.37 10.38 16.48
N VAL A 75 3.99 11.49 16.85
CA VAL A 75 4.42 11.72 18.23
C VAL A 75 3.16 11.81 19.10
N THR A 76 2.86 10.73 19.82
CA THR A 76 1.61 10.58 20.59
C THR A 76 1.71 11.22 21.99
N GLY A 77 2.93 11.59 22.41
CA GLY A 77 3.17 12.30 23.66
C GLY A 77 4.66 12.41 23.96
N HIS A 78 4.99 13.25 24.94
CA HIS A 78 6.36 13.41 25.45
C HIS A 78 6.41 12.96 26.91
N ALA A 79 7.47 12.26 27.30
CA ALA A 79 7.76 11.92 28.69
C ALA A 79 9.17 12.36 29.07
N ASN A 80 9.31 12.89 30.28
CA ASN A 80 10.61 13.06 30.91
C ASN A 80 10.93 11.80 31.73
N VAL A 81 11.93 11.05 31.28
CA VAL A 81 12.45 9.90 32.04
C VAL A 81 13.36 10.44 33.14
N LEU A 82 12.93 10.30 34.39
CA LEU A 82 13.70 10.74 35.57
C LEU A 82 14.58 9.63 36.11
N GLU A 83 14.12 8.38 36.01
CA GLU A 83 14.84 7.23 36.55
C GLU A 83 14.58 5.98 35.70
N ILE A 84 15.60 5.16 35.45
CA ILE A 84 15.48 3.92 34.70
C ILE A 84 15.67 2.76 35.66
N PHE A 85 14.63 1.96 35.83
CA PHE A 85 14.67 0.77 36.66
C PHE A 85 15.04 -0.44 35.80
N ASN A 86 16.17 -1.07 36.11
CA ASN A 86 16.59 -2.29 35.44
C ASN A 86 15.91 -3.50 36.08
N HIS A 87 15.06 -4.20 35.33
CA HIS A 87 14.48 -5.46 35.76
C HIS A 87 15.04 -6.60 34.89
N GLY A 88 15.92 -7.40 35.46
CA GLY A 88 16.57 -8.50 34.74
C GLY A 88 17.69 -8.05 33.77
N ARG A 89 18.14 -8.96 32.88
CA ARG A 89 19.29 -8.72 31.99
C ARG A 89 18.97 -7.94 30.70
N ARG A 90 17.70 -7.75 30.34
CA ARG A 90 17.30 -7.18 29.04
C ARG A 90 16.12 -6.20 29.06
N GLU A 91 15.48 -5.96 30.20
CA GLU A 91 14.37 -5.01 30.30
C GLU A 91 14.77 -3.80 31.15
N GLN A 92 14.67 -2.63 30.53
CA GLN A 92 14.82 -1.34 31.18
C GLN A 92 13.44 -0.70 31.23
N ILE A 93 12.95 -0.41 32.43
CA ILE A 93 11.65 0.22 32.65
C ILE A 93 11.91 1.67 33.05
N PRO A 94 11.80 2.63 32.12
CA PRO A 94 11.89 4.05 32.45
C PRO A 94 10.65 4.50 33.23
N GLY A 95 10.88 5.02 34.42
CA GLY A 95 9.89 5.64 35.28
C GLY A 95 9.94 7.16 35.17
N GLY A 96 8.80 7.78 34.92
CA GLY A 96 8.67 9.24 34.90
C GLY A 96 7.22 9.68 34.69
N PRO A 97 6.84 10.88 35.17
CA PRO A 97 5.54 11.45 34.85
C PRO A 97 5.46 11.84 33.37
N VAL A 98 4.34 11.55 32.72
CA VAL A 98 4.03 12.01 31.36
C VAL A 98 3.74 13.51 31.43
N ILE A 99 4.39 14.31 30.57
CA ILE A 99 4.18 15.77 30.55
C ILE A 99 3.03 16.18 29.63
N ASP A 100 2.83 15.47 28.52
CA ASP A 100 1.72 15.70 27.58
C ASP A 100 1.45 14.46 26.72
N GLY A 101 0.16 14.20 26.44
CA GLY A 101 -0.28 13.09 25.60
C GLY A 101 -0.44 11.73 26.31
N VAL A 102 -0.59 10.66 25.53
CA VAL A 102 -0.73 9.27 26.02
C VAL A 102 0.34 8.42 25.35
N LEU A 103 1.25 7.85 26.13
CA LEU A 103 2.31 7.01 25.59
C LEU A 103 1.78 5.60 25.32
N LYS A 104 1.82 5.19 24.06
CA LYS A 104 1.68 3.80 23.61
C LYS A 104 2.96 3.44 22.88
N ASP A 105 3.66 2.42 23.37
CA ASP A 105 5.02 1.98 22.97
C ASP A 105 6.11 3.04 23.14
N LEU A 106 6.93 2.85 24.17
CA LEU A 106 8.04 3.74 24.46
C LEU A 106 9.28 3.36 23.63
N VAL A 107 9.61 4.18 22.65
CA VAL A 107 10.88 4.08 21.92
C VAL A 107 11.88 5.04 22.55
N VAL A 108 12.90 4.49 23.23
CA VAL A 108 13.97 5.29 23.85
C VAL A 108 14.99 5.64 22.76
N CYS A 109 14.86 6.82 22.14
CA CYS A 109 15.89 7.36 21.26
C CYS A 109 17.05 7.88 22.11
N GLY A 110 18.00 7.02 22.45
CA GLY A 110 19.25 7.43 23.08
C GLY A 110 20.06 8.29 22.12
N TYR A 111 20.25 9.57 22.46
CA TYR A 111 21.32 10.38 21.89
C TYR A 111 22.62 10.05 22.62
N SER A 112 23.62 9.58 21.87
CA SER A 112 25.02 9.62 22.32
C SER A 112 25.59 11.02 22.16
#